data_AF-F5YTW1-F1
#
_entry.id   AF-F5YTW1-F1
#
_cell.length_a   1.000
_cell.length_b   1.000
_cell.length_c   1.000
_cell.angle_alpha   90.00
_cell.angle_beta   90.00
_cell.angle_gamma   90.00
#
_symmetry.space_group_name_H-M   'P 1'
#
loop_
_entity.id
_entity.type
_entity.pdbx_description
1 polymer ?
#
loop_
_entity_poly.entity_id
_entity_poly.type
_entity_poly.pdbx_seq_one_letter_code
_entity_poly.pdbx_strand_id
1 'polypeptide(L)'
;MTVVLVDPRRPTLVPVEALALLSGEVVYTEELPVVVPWSLPAARSVLSGGDATAAVLLSSDRDHPAVVARLAAGETLIAAPDAPAGERLLDAVAIMDRLRTAGPWESEQTHDSLRRFLLEETYELFDAVRSGDADELCAELGDVLLQVLFHARIAEDAPEHPFGIDDVAAALLRKLDNRVPAVLAGEEISLDDQVAQWEERKALEKRCRDSLMDDLPTALPALALAQKVLQRLTRAGVPADLIPAAVTSISVAADIDAENDLRTAVLELMDTVRVAEKAIIGEPTAEQWRAHWP
;
A
#
# COMPACT_ATOMS: atom_id res chain seq x y z
N MET A 1 3.66 -44.49 -6.65
CA MET A 1 4.10 -43.48 -7.63
C MET A 1 3.68 -42.13 -7.10
N THR A 2 4.40 -41.08 -7.46
CA THR A 2 4.26 -39.76 -6.85
C THR A 2 4.09 -38.71 -7.93
N VAL A 3 3.15 -37.79 -7.72
CA VAL A 3 3.04 -36.56 -8.50
C VAL A 3 3.75 -35.46 -7.71
N VAL A 4 4.73 -34.81 -8.34
CA VAL A 4 5.40 -33.62 -7.82
C VAL A 4 4.87 -32.42 -8.59
N LEU A 5 4.11 -31.56 -7.91
CA LEU A 5 3.64 -30.29 -8.44
C LEU A 5 4.56 -29.16 -8.00
N VAL A 6 5.24 -28.51 -8.94
CA VAL A 6 6.03 -27.30 -8.68
C VAL A 6 5.22 -26.04 -8.95
N ASP A 7 5.63 -24.92 -8.36
CA ASP A 7 5.00 -23.62 -8.58
C ASP A 7 5.18 -23.20 -10.06
N PRO A 8 4.10 -22.92 -10.83
CA PRO A 8 4.20 -22.44 -12.21
C PRO A 8 5.07 -21.20 -12.39
N ARG A 9 5.10 -20.32 -11.39
CA ARG A 9 5.89 -19.07 -11.40
C ARG A 9 7.34 -19.31 -11.02
N ARG A 10 7.61 -20.39 -10.26
CA ARG A 10 8.93 -20.76 -9.76
C ARG A 10 9.16 -22.26 -9.93
N PRO A 11 9.19 -22.78 -11.18
CA PRO A 11 9.23 -24.21 -11.44
C PRO A 11 10.57 -24.86 -11.07
N THR A 12 11.58 -24.06 -10.73
CA THR A 12 12.86 -24.50 -10.17
C THR A 12 12.82 -24.68 -8.64
N LEU A 13 11.80 -24.18 -7.95
CA LEU A 13 11.59 -24.42 -6.53
C LEU A 13 10.83 -25.73 -6.34
N VAL A 14 11.57 -26.73 -5.88
CA VAL A 14 11.05 -28.07 -5.60
C VAL A 14 10.76 -28.21 -4.11
N PRO A 15 9.61 -28.80 -3.72
CA PRO A 15 9.37 -29.21 -2.33
C PRO A 15 10.51 -30.09 -1.81
N VAL A 16 10.99 -29.82 -0.59
CA VAL A 16 12.13 -30.54 0.01
C VAL A 16 11.83 -32.04 0.11
N GLU A 17 10.57 -32.40 0.34
CA GLU A 17 10.06 -33.77 0.40
C GLU A 17 10.22 -34.53 -0.93
N ALA A 18 10.27 -33.81 -2.06
CA ALA A 18 10.44 -34.40 -3.39
C ALA A 18 11.90 -34.57 -3.81
N LEU A 19 12.87 -34.00 -3.09
CA LEU A 19 14.28 -33.94 -3.51
C LEU A 19 14.87 -35.33 -3.78
N ALA A 20 14.63 -36.29 -2.88
CA ALA A 20 15.13 -37.66 -3.06
C ALA A 20 14.48 -38.37 -4.25
N LEU A 21 13.21 -38.05 -4.56
CA LEU A 21 12.44 -38.66 -5.64
C LEU A 21 12.92 -38.17 -7.02
N LEU A 22 13.36 -36.91 -7.11
CA LEU A 22 13.84 -36.32 -8.36
C LEU A 22 15.23 -36.80 -8.82
N SER A 23 15.96 -37.54 -7.98
CA SER A 23 17.22 -38.18 -8.37
C SER A 23 17.04 -39.46 -9.20
N GLY A 24 15.83 -40.00 -9.25
CA GLY A 24 15.47 -41.22 -9.99
C GLY A 24 14.92 -40.95 -11.39
N GLU A 25 14.17 -41.91 -11.94
CA GLU A 25 13.42 -41.72 -13.18
C GLU A 25 12.24 -40.78 -12.96
N VAL A 26 12.25 -39.67 -13.69
CA VAL A 26 11.21 -38.65 -13.64
C VAL A 26 10.58 -38.52 -15.02
N VAL A 27 9.26 -38.56 -15.08
CA VAL A 27 8.52 -38.15 -16.26
C VAL A 27 7.99 -36.75 -16.03
N TYR A 28 8.09 -35.88 -17.04
CA TYR A 28 7.71 -34.48 -16.92
C TYR A 28 6.78 -34.02 -18.05
N THR A 29 5.90 -33.08 -17.74
CA THR A 29 4.93 -32.48 -18.67
C THR A 29 5.52 -31.26 -19.38
N GLU A 30 5.00 -30.93 -20.56
CA GLU A 30 5.59 -30.02 -21.53
C GLU A 30 5.61 -28.53 -21.14
N GLU A 31 4.80 -28.12 -20.17
CA GLU A 31 4.75 -26.74 -19.69
C GLU A 31 5.99 -26.35 -18.89
N LEU A 32 6.76 -27.33 -18.40
CA LEU A 32 7.94 -27.07 -17.61
C LEU A 32 9.05 -26.43 -18.46
N PRO A 33 9.67 -25.34 -17.99
CA PRO A 33 10.80 -24.73 -18.69
C PRO A 33 11.94 -25.72 -18.84
N VAL A 34 12.55 -25.74 -20.03
CA VAL A 34 13.61 -26.70 -20.43
C VAL A 34 14.73 -26.86 -19.40
N VAL A 35 15.06 -25.81 -18.65
CA VAL A 35 16.08 -25.84 -17.59
C VAL A 35 15.77 -26.85 -16.47
N VAL A 36 14.49 -27.07 -16.15
CA VAL A 36 14.06 -27.98 -15.08
C VAL A 36 14.37 -29.43 -15.43
N PRO A 37 13.83 -30.02 -16.53
CA PRO A 37 14.12 -31.41 -16.87
C PRO A 37 15.60 -31.64 -17.22
N TRP A 38 16.30 -30.65 -17.77
CA TRP A 38 17.73 -30.79 -18.06
C TRP A 38 18.62 -30.82 -16.81
N SER A 39 18.12 -30.34 -15.68
CA SER A 39 18.81 -30.41 -14.40
C SER A 39 18.62 -31.75 -13.69
N LEU A 40 17.76 -32.63 -14.22
CA LEU A 40 17.44 -33.92 -13.64
C LEU A 40 18.20 -35.06 -14.33
N PRO A 41 18.73 -36.03 -13.56
CA PRO A 41 19.62 -37.05 -14.10
C PRO A 41 18.95 -38.02 -15.08
N ALA A 42 17.63 -38.25 -14.94
CA ALA A 42 16.88 -39.21 -15.75
C ALA A 42 15.45 -38.73 -16.04
N ALA A 43 15.32 -37.50 -16.57
CA ALA A 43 14.03 -36.92 -16.95
C ALA A 43 13.61 -37.28 -18.39
N ARG A 44 12.34 -37.67 -18.58
CA ARG A 44 11.73 -37.96 -19.90
C ARG A 44 10.40 -37.24 -20.06
N SER A 45 10.14 -36.70 -21.24
CA SER A 45 8.87 -36.03 -21.51
C SER A 45 7.71 -37.03 -21.65
N VAL A 46 6.53 -36.69 -21.11
CA VAL A 46 5.28 -37.43 -21.35
C VAL A 46 5.01 -37.57 -22.86
N LEU A 47 5.21 -36.49 -23.63
CA LEU A 47 4.96 -36.46 -25.08
C LEU A 47 5.90 -37.38 -25.88
N SER A 48 7.10 -37.65 -25.37
CA SER A 48 8.09 -38.51 -26.03
C SER A 48 7.91 -40.00 -25.73
N GLY A 49 6.74 -40.40 -25.22
CA GLY A 49 6.47 -41.77 -24.79
C GLY A 49 7.15 -42.13 -23.47
N GLY A 50 7.36 -41.14 -22.59
CA GLY A 50 7.75 -41.39 -21.20
C GLY A 50 6.77 -42.38 -20.57
N ASP A 51 7.30 -43.39 -19.89
CA ASP A 51 6.49 -44.49 -19.37
C ASP A 51 5.46 -43.93 -18.36
N ALA A 52 4.17 -44.17 -18.62
CA ALA A 52 3.09 -43.79 -17.71
C ALA A 52 3.21 -44.48 -16.35
N THR A 53 4.08 -45.50 -16.23
CA THR A 53 4.42 -46.21 -14.98
C THR A 53 5.67 -45.66 -14.29
N ALA A 54 6.24 -44.54 -14.73
CA ALA A 54 7.38 -43.93 -14.05
C ALA A 54 7.07 -43.60 -12.58
N ALA A 55 8.06 -43.79 -11.71
CA ALA A 55 7.89 -43.61 -10.27
C ALA A 55 7.42 -42.18 -9.90
N VAL A 56 7.82 -41.18 -10.68
CA VAL A 56 7.56 -39.76 -10.44
C VAL A 56 7.03 -39.08 -11.70
N LEU A 57 5.91 -38.35 -11.57
CA LEU A 57 5.45 -37.36 -12.55
C LEU A 57 5.73 -35.95 -11.99
N LEU A 58 6.50 -35.15 -12.71
CA LEU A 58 6.80 -33.75 -12.40
C LEU A 58 5.99 -32.84 -13.32
N SER A 59 5.27 -31.88 -12.76
CA SER A 59 4.46 -30.92 -13.51
C SER A 59 4.33 -29.61 -12.73
N SER A 60 4.07 -28.50 -13.42
CA SER A 60 3.55 -27.28 -12.78
C SER A 60 2.05 -27.08 -13.01
N ASP A 61 1.45 -27.81 -13.93
CA ASP A 61 0.03 -27.73 -14.24
C ASP A 61 -0.78 -28.81 -13.50
N ARG A 62 -1.54 -28.39 -12.49
CA ARG A 62 -2.41 -29.29 -11.72
C ARG A 62 -3.53 -29.91 -12.58
N ASP A 63 -3.97 -29.21 -13.61
CA ASP A 63 -5.10 -29.61 -14.45
C ASP A 63 -4.64 -30.43 -15.68
N HIS A 64 -3.32 -30.63 -15.83
CA HIS A 64 -2.77 -31.42 -16.92
C HIS A 64 -3.34 -32.86 -16.92
N PRO A 65 -3.75 -33.43 -18.08
CA PRO A 65 -4.42 -34.73 -18.13
C PRO A 65 -3.65 -35.88 -17.44
N ALA A 66 -2.32 -35.88 -17.55
CA ALA A 66 -1.47 -36.89 -16.89
C ALA A 66 -1.45 -36.74 -15.35
N VAL A 67 -1.50 -35.50 -14.85
CA VAL A 67 -1.57 -35.20 -13.42
C VAL A 67 -2.93 -35.64 -12.88
N VAL A 68 -4.01 -35.21 -13.53
CA VAL A 68 -5.38 -35.58 -13.15
C VAL A 68 -5.56 -37.09 -13.14
N ALA A 69 -5.06 -37.81 -14.15
CA ALA A 69 -5.14 -39.28 -14.21
C ALA A 69 -4.43 -39.96 -13.03
N ARG A 70 -3.23 -39.50 -12.65
CA ARG A 70 -2.46 -40.07 -11.53
C ARG A 70 -3.05 -39.75 -10.17
N LEU A 71 -3.55 -38.53 -9.98
CA LEU A 71 -4.26 -38.15 -8.76
C LEU A 71 -5.56 -38.94 -8.61
N ALA A 72 -6.30 -39.15 -9.71
CA ALA A 72 -7.50 -40.00 -9.71
C ALA A 72 -7.18 -41.48 -9.42
N ALA A 73 -5.98 -41.96 -9.75
CA ALA A 73 -5.49 -43.29 -9.39
C ALA A 73 -5.04 -43.41 -7.92
N GLY A 74 -5.08 -42.33 -7.13
CA GLY A 74 -4.71 -42.32 -5.71
C GLY A 74 -3.21 -42.22 -5.46
N GLU A 75 -2.43 -41.74 -6.43
CA GLU A 75 -1.00 -41.49 -6.24
C GLU A 75 -0.72 -40.37 -5.24
N THR A 76 0.43 -40.44 -4.58
CA THR A 76 0.84 -39.44 -3.58
C THR A 76 1.13 -38.12 -4.26
N LEU A 77 0.54 -37.02 -3.77
CA LEU A 77 0.86 -35.66 -4.20
C LEU A 77 1.88 -35.01 -3.27
N ILE A 78 2.96 -34.49 -3.84
CA ILE A 78 3.86 -33.55 -3.18
C ILE A 78 3.77 -32.25 -3.98
N ALA A 79 3.24 -31.18 -3.38
CA ALA A 79 3.06 -29.90 -4.05
C ALA A 79 3.89 -28.81 -3.37
N ALA A 80 4.38 -27.85 -4.17
CA ALA A 80 4.82 -26.58 -3.64
C ALA A 80 3.68 -25.94 -2.82
N PRO A 81 4.01 -25.22 -1.73
CA PRO A 81 3.01 -24.46 -1.01
C PRO A 81 2.33 -23.48 -1.96
N ASP A 82 1.06 -23.19 -1.69
CA ASP A 82 0.31 -22.23 -2.49
C ASP A 82 1.03 -20.87 -2.52
N ALA A 83 0.85 -20.17 -3.63
CA ALA A 83 1.31 -18.81 -3.80
C ALA A 83 0.90 -17.94 -2.59
N PRO A 84 1.85 -17.22 -1.95
CA PRO A 84 1.50 -16.33 -0.87
C PRO A 84 0.60 -15.21 -1.39
N ALA A 85 -0.36 -14.79 -0.56
CA ALA A 85 -1.19 -13.64 -0.88
C ALA A 85 -0.33 -12.40 -1.17
N GLY A 86 -0.68 -11.67 -2.23
CA GLY A 86 0.05 -10.48 -2.66
C GLY A 86 1.19 -10.71 -3.65
N GLU A 87 1.48 -11.94 -4.09
CA GLU A 87 2.56 -12.20 -5.06
C GLU A 87 2.42 -11.42 -6.38
N ARG A 88 1.19 -11.09 -6.80
CA ARG A 88 0.91 -10.29 -8.01
C ARG A 88 1.38 -8.86 -7.92
N LEU A 89 1.62 -8.34 -6.72
CA LEU A 89 2.23 -7.02 -6.53
C LEU A 89 3.65 -7.00 -7.12
N LEU A 90 4.39 -8.11 -7.04
CA LEU A 90 5.72 -8.20 -7.63
C LEU A 90 5.69 -8.09 -9.16
N ASP A 91 4.66 -8.65 -9.80
CA ASP A 91 4.44 -8.48 -11.25
C ASP A 91 4.19 -7.00 -11.58
N ALA A 92 3.33 -6.33 -10.80
CA ALA A 92 3.02 -4.93 -11.00
C ALA A 92 4.25 -4.03 -10.84
N VAL A 93 5.09 -4.29 -9.83
CA VAL A 93 6.38 -3.60 -9.62
C VAL A 93 7.29 -3.77 -10.83
N ALA A 94 7.47 -5.00 -11.32
CA ALA A 94 8.32 -5.28 -12.48
C ALA A 94 7.79 -4.64 -13.77
N ILE A 95 6.47 -4.65 -13.97
CA ILE A 95 5.84 -3.96 -15.10
C ILE A 95 6.05 -2.46 -15.00
N MET A 96 5.86 -1.86 -13.81
CA MET A 96 6.08 -0.43 -13.61
C MET A 96 7.53 -0.03 -13.90
N ASP A 97 8.52 -0.80 -13.46
CA ASP A 97 9.93 -0.52 -13.80
C ASP A 97 10.16 -0.54 -15.32
N ARG A 98 9.59 -1.53 -16.02
CA ARG A 98 9.67 -1.62 -17.48
C ARG A 98 8.99 -0.44 -18.16
N LEU A 99 7.81 -0.05 -17.68
CA LEU A 99 7.08 1.10 -18.20
C LEU A 99 7.87 2.40 -17.96
N ARG A 100 8.39 2.62 -16.75
CA ARG A 100 9.24 3.78 -16.46
C ARG A 100 10.47 3.85 -17.37
N THR A 101 11.09 2.71 -17.65
CA THR A 101 12.34 2.64 -18.41
C THR A 101 12.15 2.74 -19.92
N ALA A 102 11.07 2.17 -20.47
CA ALA A 102 10.88 2.03 -21.91
C ALA A 102 9.61 2.71 -22.46
N GLY A 103 8.70 3.11 -21.58
CA GLY A 103 7.43 3.73 -21.93
C GLY A 103 7.59 5.23 -22.25
N PRO A 104 7.01 5.73 -23.35
CA PRO A 104 7.20 7.12 -23.76
C PRO A 104 6.48 8.11 -22.84
N TRP A 105 5.36 7.71 -22.21
CA TRP A 105 4.60 8.59 -21.32
C TRP A 105 5.09 8.44 -19.87
N GLU A 106 5.37 7.21 -19.45
CA GLU A 106 5.75 6.86 -18.08
C GLU A 106 7.14 7.38 -17.70
N SER A 107 8.06 7.43 -18.67
CA SER A 107 9.40 8.00 -18.50
C SER A 107 9.38 9.51 -18.29
N GLU A 108 8.38 10.22 -18.82
CA GLU A 108 8.24 11.68 -18.69
C GLU A 108 7.48 12.10 -17.42
N GLN A 109 6.85 11.17 -16.70
CA GLN A 109 6.09 11.50 -15.50
C GLN A 109 6.98 11.98 -14.34
N THR A 110 6.43 12.91 -13.57
CA THR A 110 7.02 13.46 -12.36
C THR A 110 6.02 13.35 -11.21
N HIS A 111 6.47 13.53 -9.97
CA HIS A 111 5.54 13.57 -8.84
C HIS A 111 4.46 14.65 -9.00
N ASP A 112 4.78 15.80 -9.59
CA ASP A 112 3.82 16.90 -9.74
C ASP A 112 2.81 16.64 -10.85
N SER A 113 3.25 16.11 -12.01
CA SER A 113 2.35 15.78 -13.11
C SER A 113 1.33 14.69 -12.73
N LEU A 114 1.69 13.82 -11.79
CA LEU A 114 0.83 12.73 -11.32
C LEU A 114 -0.21 13.13 -10.27
N ARG A 115 -0.06 14.30 -9.62
CA ARG A 115 -0.97 14.74 -8.54
C ARG A 115 -2.42 14.80 -8.96
N ARG A 116 -2.68 15.22 -10.20
CA ARG A 116 -4.03 15.32 -10.75
C ARG A 116 -4.69 13.94 -10.82
N PHE A 117 -3.99 12.96 -11.40
CA PHE A 117 -4.51 11.61 -11.56
C PHE A 117 -4.78 10.97 -10.19
N LEU A 118 -3.85 11.06 -9.24
CA LEU A 118 -4.08 10.55 -7.88
C LEU A 118 -5.32 11.15 -7.22
N LEU A 119 -5.62 12.43 -7.46
CA LEU A 119 -6.84 13.05 -6.94
C LEU A 119 -8.09 12.50 -7.62
N GLU A 120 -8.06 12.37 -8.95
CA GLU A 120 -9.15 11.78 -9.75
C GLU A 120 -9.43 10.33 -9.26
N GLU A 121 -8.42 9.45 -9.22
CA GLU A 121 -8.58 8.06 -8.75
C GLU A 121 -9.11 7.97 -7.30
N THR A 122 -8.74 8.93 -6.45
CA THR A 122 -9.25 8.95 -5.06
C THR A 122 -10.76 9.23 -5.03
N TYR A 123 -11.27 10.09 -5.91
CA TYR A 123 -12.70 10.38 -5.98
C TYR A 123 -13.48 9.28 -6.70
N GLU A 124 -12.90 8.66 -7.73
CA GLU A 124 -13.48 7.48 -8.39
C GLU A 124 -13.59 6.32 -7.39
N LEU A 125 -12.56 6.09 -6.57
CA LEU A 125 -12.63 5.16 -5.45
C LEU A 125 -13.77 5.49 -4.46
N PHE A 126 -14.00 6.76 -4.14
CA PHE A 126 -15.12 7.15 -3.27
C PHE A 126 -16.48 6.87 -3.90
N ASP A 127 -16.61 7.09 -5.21
CA ASP A 127 -17.82 6.76 -5.94
C ASP A 127 -18.06 5.24 -6.02
N ALA A 128 -17.01 4.44 -6.21
CA ALA A 128 -17.09 2.97 -6.17
C ALA A 128 -17.49 2.44 -4.78
N VAL A 129 -16.94 3.01 -3.70
CA VAL A 129 -17.37 2.69 -2.33
C VAL A 129 -18.85 3.02 -2.12
N ARG A 130 -19.32 4.13 -2.69
CA ARG A 130 -20.71 4.58 -2.60
C ARG A 130 -21.65 3.73 -3.45
N SER A 131 -21.21 3.27 -4.62
CA SER A 131 -21.99 2.40 -5.52
C SER A 131 -22.18 1.00 -4.92
N GLY A 132 -21.20 0.53 -4.15
CA GLY A 132 -21.18 -0.80 -3.57
C GLY A 132 -20.85 -1.89 -4.59
N ASP A 133 -20.39 -1.52 -5.78
CA ASP A 133 -19.90 -2.43 -6.80
C ASP A 133 -18.49 -2.90 -6.44
N ALA A 134 -18.35 -4.20 -6.17
CA ALA A 134 -17.09 -4.79 -5.76
C ALA A 134 -16.05 -4.86 -6.89
N ASP A 135 -16.50 -4.97 -8.14
CA ASP A 135 -15.60 -5.04 -9.30
C ASP A 135 -15.06 -3.64 -9.60
N GLU A 136 -15.92 -2.61 -9.56
CA GLU A 136 -15.53 -1.20 -9.66
C GLU A 136 -14.56 -0.85 -8.52
N LEU A 137 -14.91 -1.17 -7.26
CA LEU A 137 -14.05 -0.93 -6.11
C LEU A 137 -12.67 -1.59 -6.26
N CYS A 138 -12.61 -2.81 -6.80
CA CYS A 138 -11.35 -3.49 -7.05
C CYS A 138 -10.52 -2.80 -8.13
N ALA A 139 -11.15 -2.28 -9.19
CA ALA A 139 -10.48 -1.54 -10.25
C ALA A 139 -9.87 -0.23 -9.70
N GLU A 140 -10.66 0.58 -9.00
CA GLU A 140 -10.22 1.88 -8.45
C GLU A 140 -9.12 1.73 -7.40
N LEU A 141 -9.19 0.68 -6.56
CA LEU A 141 -8.08 0.34 -5.65
C LEU A 141 -6.80 -0.01 -6.42
N GLY A 142 -6.94 -0.62 -7.60
CA GLY A 142 -5.85 -0.90 -8.53
C GLY A 142 -5.23 0.39 -9.09
N ASP A 143 -6.04 1.38 -9.44
CA ASP A 143 -5.55 2.65 -9.98
C ASP A 143 -4.88 3.52 -8.89
N VAL A 144 -5.42 3.53 -7.67
CA VAL A 144 -4.71 4.12 -6.52
C VAL A 144 -3.38 3.41 -6.24
N LEU A 145 -3.33 2.07 -6.36
CA LEU A 145 -2.08 1.32 -6.23
C LEU A 145 -1.10 1.66 -7.37
N LEU A 146 -1.58 1.84 -8.61
CA LEU A 146 -0.76 2.27 -9.74
C LEU A 146 -0.08 3.61 -9.44
N GLN A 147 -0.79 4.56 -8.84
CA GLN A 147 -0.19 5.84 -8.43
C GLN A 147 0.92 5.64 -7.39
N VAL A 148 0.73 4.76 -6.40
CA VAL A 148 1.77 4.42 -5.41
C VAL A 148 3.02 3.86 -6.10
N LEU A 149 2.84 2.94 -7.05
CA LEU A 149 3.93 2.34 -7.82
C LEU A 149 4.68 3.37 -8.66
N PHE A 150 3.97 4.28 -9.34
CA PHE A 150 4.59 5.38 -10.08
C PHE A 150 5.44 6.27 -9.18
N HIS A 151 4.88 6.75 -8.06
CA HIS A 151 5.61 7.61 -7.15
C HIS A 151 6.83 6.91 -6.55
N ALA A 152 6.70 5.64 -6.14
CA ALA A 152 7.84 4.86 -5.66
C ALA A 152 8.93 4.74 -6.74
N ARG A 153 8.56 4.38 -7.97
CA ARG A 153 9.54 4.18 -9.03
C ARG A 153 10.20 5.48 -9.51
N ILE A 154 9.48 6.60 -9.53
CA ILE A 154 10.06 7.94 -9.80
C ILE A 154 11.06 8.32 -8.70
N ALA A 155 10.77 7.99 -7.44
CA ALA A 155 11.66 8.29 -6.32
C ALA A 155 12.97 7.50 -6.37
N GLU A 156 13.00 6.33 -7.01
CA GLU A 156 14.24 5.58 -7.26
C GLU A 156 15.21 6.33 -8.18
N ASP A 157 14.69 7.20 -9.07
CA ASP A 157 15.50 8.03 -9.96
C ASP A 157 16.07 9.28 -9.26
N ALA A 158 15.70 9.53 -8.00
CA ALA A 158 16.08 10.75 -7.29
C ALA A 158 17.59 10.82 -7.04
N PRO A 159 18.25 11.97 -7.30
CA PRO A 159 19.68 12.12 -7.05
C PRO A 159 20.04 12.14 -5.56
N GLU A 160 19.09 12.55 -4.71
CA GLU A 160 19.23 12.65 -3.27
C GLU A 160 18.11 11.86 -2.59
N HIS A 161 18.47 11.06 -1.59
CA HIS A 161 17.53 10.24 -0.81
C HIS A 161 16.58 9.37 -1.65
N PRO A 162 17.08 8.59 -2.63
CA PRO A 162 16.24 7.69 -3.41
C PRO A 162 15.60 6.63 -2.51
N PHE A 163 14.38 6.22 -2.86
CA PHE A 163 13.66 5.13 -2.22
C PHE A 163 12.78 4.43 -3.25
N GLY A 164 12.50 3.15 -3.01
CA GLY A 164 11.65 2.33 -3.88
C GLY A 164 10.38 1.82 -3.20
N ILE A 165 9.67 0.93 -3.89
CA ILE A 165 8.42 0.36 -3.37
C ILE A 165 8.62 -0.43 -2.07
N ASP A 166 9.76 -1.10 -1.92
CA ASP A 166 10.10 -1.84 -0.71
C ASP A 166 10.32 -0.90 0.49
N ASP A 167 10.88 0.28 0.26
CA ASP A 167 11.04 1.30 1.31
C ASP A 167 9.69 1.87 1.75
N VAL A 168 8.76 2.07 0.80
CA VAL A 168 7.37 2.48 1.07
C VAL A 168 6.66 1.41 1.90
N ALA A 169 6.77 0.14 1.53
CA ALA A 169 6.20 -0.98 2.28
C ALA A 169 6.82 -1.08 3.69
N ALA A 170 8.14 -0.95 3.80
CA ALA A 170 8.83 -0.97 5.09
C ALA A 170 8.43 0.22 5.98
N ALA A 171 8.21 1.40 5.40
CA ALA A 171 7.71 2.56 6.13
C ALA A 171 6.28 2.35 6.65
N LEU A 172 5.42 1.72 5.85
CA LEU A 172 4.07 1.32 6.28
C LEU A 172 4.13 0.30 7.41
N LEU A 173 4.93 -0.77 7.28
CA LEU A 173 5.07 -1.80 8.31
C LEU A 173 5.55 -1.22 9.64
N ARG A 174 6.62 -0.42 9.64
CA ARG A 174 7.10 0.25 10.85
C ARG A 174 6.02 1.09 11.53
N LYS A 175 5.18 1.76 10.74
CA LYS A 175 4.07 2.59 11.24
C LYS A 175 2.94 1.74 11.83
N LEU A 176 2.60 0.61 11.20
CA LEU A 176 1.59 -0.32 11.73
C LEU A 176 2.08 -1.00 13.01
N ASP A 177 3.32 -1.50 13.02
CA ASP A 177 3.97 -2.10 14.20
C ASP A 177 3.99 -1.12 15.38
N ASN A 178 4.30 0.14 15.09
CA ASN A 178 4.28 1.17 16.12
C ASN A 178 2.87 1.44 16.62
N ARG A 179 1.83 1.47 15.78
CA ARG A 179 0.50 2.00 16.17
C ARG A 179 -0.45 0.98 16.77
N VAL A 180 -0.31 -0.31 16.46
CA VAL A 180 -1.21 -1.38 16.94
C VAL A 180 -0.47 -2.57 17.57
N PRO A 181 0.48 -2.34 18.51
CA PRO A 181 1.28 -3.42 19.07
C PRO A 181 0.45 -4.46 19.83
N ALA A 182 -0.63 -4.05 20.50
CA ALA A 182 -1.50 -4.96 21.25
C ALA A 182 -2.21 -5.95 20.31
N VAL A 183 -2.73 -5.46 19.18
CA VAL A 183 -3.37 -6.30 18.15
C VAL A 183 -2.36 -7.27 17.54
N LEU A 184 -1.14 -6.80 17.25
CA LEU A 184 -0.08 -7.64 16.70
C LEU A 184 0.47 -8.66 17.71
N ALA A 185 0.40 -8.36 19.01
CA ALA A 185 0.74 -9.28 20.09
C ALA A 185 -0.39 -10.29 20.41
N GLY A 186 -1.56 -10.16 19.77
CA GLY A 186 -2.73 -11.02 20.03
C GLY A 186 -3.44 -10.71 21.34
N GLU A 187 -3.25 -9.51 21.89
CA GLU A 187 -3.94 -9.05 23.09
C GLU A 187 -5.37 -8.63 22.76
N GLU A 188 -6.33 -8.96 23.63
CA GLU A 188 -7.69 -8.42 23.53
C GLU A 188 -7.70 -6.96 24.00
N ILE A 189 -8.06 -6.04 23.09
CA ILE A 189 -8.19 -4.61 23.35
C ILE A 189 -9.57 -4.13 22.89
N SER A 190 -10.16 -3.20 23.63
CA SER A 190 -11.43 -2.57 23.22
C SER A 190 -11.21 -1.62 22.03
N LEU A 191 -12.26 -1.36 21.25
CA LEU A 191 -12.20 -0.41 20.13
C LEU A 191 -11.76 0.98 20.59
N ASP A 192 -12.33 1.47 21.71
CA ASP A 192 -12.04 2.81 22.23
C ASP A 192 -10.57 2.91 22.68
N ASP A 193 -10.06 1.88 23.36
CA ASP A 193 -8.66 1.83 23.79
C ASP A 193 -7.69 1.72 22.61
N GLN A 194 -8.06 0.97 21.57
CA GLN A 194 -7.28 0.86 20.33
C GLN A 194 -7.20 2.21 19.61
N VAL A 195 -8.31 2.94 19.51
CA VAL A 195 -8.35 4.28 18.90
C VAL A 195 -7.53 5.27 19.73
N ALA A 196 -7.65 5.23 21.05
CA ALA A 196 -6.86 6.09 21.95
C ALA A 196 -5.35 5.82 21.82
N GLN A 197 -4.94 4.55 21.84
CA GLN A 197 -3.54 4.14 21.64
C GLN A 197 -3.02 4.58 20.25
N TRP A 198 -3.84 4.43 19.21
CA TRP A 198 -3.49 4.85 17.86
C TRP A 198 -3.20 6.36 17.78
N GLU A 199 -4.08 7.19 18.32
CA GLU A 199 -3.92 8.65 18.29
C GLU A 199 -2.78 9.13 19.21
N GLU A 200 -2.56 8.47 20.35
CA GLU A 200 -1.40 8.73 21.22
C GLU A 200 -0.10 8.48 20.46
N ARG A 201 0.07 7.29 19.88
CA ARG A 201 1.31 6.91 19.19
C ARG A 201 1.57 7.72 17.93
N LYS A 202 0.52 8.05 17.18
CA LYS A 202 0.59 9.00 16.06
C LYS A 202 1.02 10.40 16.51
N ALA A 203 0.68 10.85 17.72
CA ALA A 203 1.17 12.12 18.26
C ALA A 203 2.65 12.04 18.67
N LEU A 204 3.10 10.89 19.19
CA LEU A 204 4.49 10.63 19.56
C LEU A 204 5.45 10.62 18.37
N GLU A 205 5.00 10.17 17.20
CA GLU A 205 5.78 10.20 15.95
C GLU A 205 6.08 11.63 15.46
N LYS A 206 5.27 12.61 15.86
CA LYS A 206 5.35 14.02 15.40
C LYS A 206 6.08 14.94 16.38
N ARG A 207 7.07 14.41 17.10
CA ARG A 207 7.77 15.09 18.22
C ARG A 207 8.74 16.21 17.80
N CYS A 208 9.03 16.38 16.51
CA CYS A 208 9.81 17.52 16.00
C CYS A 208 8.90 18.50 15.23
N ARG A 209 7.97 19.16 15.92
CA ARG A 209 7.18 20.25 15.34
C ARG A 209 7.54 21.54 16.03
N ASP A 210 7.90 22.55 15.25
CA ASP A 210 8.17 23.89 15.76
C ASP A 210 6.84 24.67 15.92
N SER A 211 5.81 24.30 15.17
CA SER A 211 4.46 24.89 15.21
C SER A 211 3.35 23.83 15.32
N LEU A 212 2.24 24.20 15.97
CA LEU A 212 1.00 23.42 15.95
C LEU A 212 0.44 23.25 14.54
N MET A 213 0.84 24.06 13.55
CA MET A 213 0.37 24.00 12.18
C MET A 213 1.24 23.15 11.25
N ASP A 214 2.36 22.61 11.73
CA ASP A 214 3.26 21.78 10.93
C ASP A 214 2.63 20.43 10.54
N ASP A 215 3.05 19.84 9.41
CA ASP A 215 2.51 18.58 8.88
C ASP A 215 0.99 18.59 8.60
N LEU A 216 0.38 19.77 8.43
CA LEU A 216 -0.97 19.88 7.87
C LEU A 216 -0.86 19.97 6.34
N PRO A 217 -1.44 19.01 5.58
CA PRO A 217 -1.44 19.09 4.13
C PRO A 217 -2.38 20.21 3.69
N THR A 218 -1.81 21.35 3.33
CA THR A 218 -2.55 22.55 2.90
C THR A 218 -3.33 22.35 1.61
N ALA A 219 -3.03 21.28 0.85
CA ALA A 219 -3.76 20.87 -0.34
C ALA A 219 -5.10 20.18 -0.06
N LEU A 220 -5.44 19.86 1.21
CA LEU A 220 -6.74 19.30 1.56
C LEU A 220 -7.89 20.24 1.15
N PRO A 221 -9.09 19.72 0.82
CA PRO A 221 -10.31 20.52 0.71
C PRO A 221 -10.50 21.43 1.92
N ALA A 222 -11.01 22.64 1.71
CA ALA A 222 -10.98 23.72 2.69
C ALA A 222 -11.68 23.32 4.01
N LEU A 223 -12.81 22.62 3.91
CA LEU A 223 -13.54 22.09 5.07
C LEU A 223 -12.72 21.06 5.87
N ALA A 224 -12.05 20.13 5.19
CA ALA A 224 -11.21 19.13 5.84
C ALA A 224 -9.98 19.76 6.49
N LEU A 225 -9.38 20.77 5.85
CA LEU A 225 -8.30 21.56 6.42
C LEU A 225 -8.76 22.33 7.65
N ALA A 226 -9.90 23.04 7.56
CA ALA A 226 -10.50 23.78 8.67
C ALA A 226 -10.74 22.88 9.88
N GLN A 227 -11.37 21.72 9.68
CA GLN A 227 -11.60 20.75 10.76
C GLN A 227 -10.32 20.31 11.45
N LYS A 228 -9.25 20.01 10.69
CA LYS A 228 -7.95 19.62 11.27
C LYS A 228 -7.30 20.77 12.03
N VAL A 229 -7.35 21.99 11.51
CA VAL A 229 -6.84 23.18 12.20
C VAL A 229 -7.59 23.36 13.53
N LEU A 230 -8.92 23.37 13.49
CA LEU A 230 -9.77 23.52 14.68
C LEU A 230 -9.53 22.43 15.73
N GLN A 231 -9.35 21.17 15.31
CA GLN A 231 -9.00 20.07 16.22
C GLN A 231 -7.67 20.32 16.94
N ARG A 232 -6.65 20.83 16.22
CA ARG A 232 -5.34 21.15 16.83
C ARG A 232 -5.43 22.35 17.77
N LEU A 233 -6.15 23.40 17.39
CA LEU A 233 -6.38 24.58 18.22
C LEU A 233 -7.11 24.23 19.53
N THR A 234 -8.15 23.41 19.42
CA THR A 234 -8.90 22.93 20.59
C THR A 234 -8.01 22.12 21.53
N ARG A 235 -7.19 21.21 20.98
CA ARG A 235 -6.24 20.41 21.76
C ARG A 235 -5.15 21.26 22.43
N ALA A 236 -4.77 22.38 21.82
CA ALA A 236 -3.79 23.32 22.36
C ALA A 236 -4.40 24.38 23.30
N GLY A 237 -5.70 24.29 23.60
CA GLY A 237 -6.38 25.20 24.52
C GLY A 237 -6.58 26.63 23.99
N VAL A 238 -6.54 26.81 22.66
CA VAL A 238 -6.82 28.11 22.04
C VAL A 238 -8.28 28.48 22.29
N PRO A 239 -8.55 29.67 22.88
CA PRO A 239 -9.92 30.10 23.13
C PRO A 239 -10.75 30.23 21.85
N ALA A 240 -11.99 29.74 21.88
CA ALA A 240 -12.88 29.77 20.72
C ALA A 240 -13.20 31.19 20.23
N ASP A 241 -13.13 32.19 21.11
CA ASP A 241 -13.31 33.61 20.78
C ASP A 241 -12.22 34.18 19.86
N LEU A 242 -11.04 33.55 19.80
CA LEU A 242 -9.95 33.97 18.92
C LEU A 242 -10.08 33.41 17.50
N ILE A 243 -10.98 32.44 17.28
CA ILE A 243 -11.15 31.77 16.00
C ILE A 243 -12.07 32.62 15.11
N PRO A 244 -11.62 33.07 13.92
CA PRO A 244 -12.44 33.87 13.02
C PRO A 244 -13.75 33.17 12.62
N ALA A 245 -14.85 33.93 12.58
CA ALA A 245 -16.15 33.42 12.14
C ALA A 245 -16.11 32.85 10.71
N ALA A 246 -15.26 33.39 9.84
CA ALA A 246 -15.05 32.92 8.47
C ALA A 246 -14.59 31.45 8.39
N VAL A 247 -13.97 30.91 9.45
CA VAL A 247 -13.53 29.51 9.51
C VAL A 247 -14.62 28.59 10.09
N THR A 248 -15.58 29.14 10.84
CA THR A 248 -16.60 28.37 11.57
C THR A 248 -18.00 28.49 10.98
N SER A 249 -18.24 29.47 10.10
CA SER A 249 -19.52 29.72 9.44
C SER A 249 -19.30 29.88 7.94
N ILE A 250 -19.78 28.91 7.16
CA ILE A 250 -19.64 28.88 5.70
C ILE A 250 -20.98 29.18 5.05
N SER A 251 -20.98 30.12 4.10
CA SER A 251 -22.14 30.43 3.26
C SER A 251 -21.91 29.90 1.85
N VAL A 252 -22.84 29.09 1.34
CA VAL A 252 -22.81 28.58 -0.03
C VAL A 252 -23.89 29.30 -0.84
N ALA A 253 -23.49 30.07 -1.83
CA ALA A 253 -24.38 30.79 -2.75
C ALA A 253 -23.78 30.77 -4.18
N ALA A 254 -24.62 31.01 -5.19
CA ALA A 254 -24.22 30.89 -6.59
C ALA A 254 -23.12 31.86 -7.04
N ASP A 255 -22.93 32.95 -6.29
CA ASP A 255 -22.00 34.04 -6.53
C ASP A 255 -20.81 34.05 -5.54
N ILE A 256 -20.69 33.02 -4.69
CA ILE A 256 -19.65 32.89 -3.67
C ILE A 256 -18.78 31.67 -3.95
N ASP A 257 -17.46 31.88 -4.00
CA ASP A 257 -16.48 30.81 -4.07
C ASP A 257 -16.15 30.30 -2.66
N ALA A 258 -17.10 29.58 -2.07
CA ALA A 258 -17.04 29.17 -0.66
C ALA A 258 -15.81 28.31 -0.32
N GLU A 259 -15.31 27.52 -1.29
CA GLU A 259 -14.12 26.69 -1.11
C GLU A 259 -12.86 27.55 -1.03
N ASN A 260 -12.67 28.51 -1.95
CA ASN A 260 -11.50 29.38 -1.93
C ASN A 260 -11.55 30.41 -0.80
N ASP A 261 -12.74 30.93 -0.48
CA ASP A 261 -12.93 31.86 0.64
C ASP A 261 -12.58 31.18 1.98
N LEU A 262 -13.11 29.98 2.22
CA LEU A 262 -12.77 29.21 3.43
C LEU A 262 -11.30 28.85 3.45
N ARG A 263 -10.73 28.39 2.32
CA ARG A 263 -9.31 28.04 2.23
C ARG A 263 -8.44 29.22 2.63
N THR A 264 -8.72 30.39 2.10
CA THR A 264 -7.98 31.62 2.39
C THR A 264 -8.05 31.93 3.88
N ALA A 265 -9.26 31.95 4.47
CA ALA A 265 -9.45 32.20 5.89
C ALA A 265 -8.72 31.18 6.79
N VAL A 266 -8.68 29.90 6.40
CA VAL A 266 -7.98 28.85 7.14
C VAL A 266 -6.46 29.02 7.06
N LEU A 267 -5.91 29.36 5.89
CA LEU A 267 -4.47 29.61 5.72
C LEU A 267 -4.02 30.85 6.51
N GLU A 268 -4.81 31.93 6.46
CA GLU A 268 -4.57 33.13 7.27
C GLU A 268 -4.59 32.80 8.77
N LEU A 269 -5.56 32.00 9.23
CA LEU A 269 -5.60 31.53 10.62
C LEU A 269 -4.35 30.71 10.99
N MET A 270 -3.86 29.83 10.09
CA MET A 270 -2.63 29.09 10.33
C MET A 270 -1.42 30.02 10.50
N ASP A 271 -1.34 31.08 9.71
CA ASP A 271 -0.26 32.08 9.82
C ASP A 271 -0.38 32.93 11.09
N THR A 272 -1.61 33.33 11.47
CA THR A 272 -1.89 33.98 12.75
C THR A 272 -1.41 33.14 13.92
N VAL A 273 -1.69 31.83 13.91
CA VAL A 273 -1.24 30.92 14.96
C VAL A 273 0.28 30.85 15.02
N ARG A 274 0.95 30.71 13.87
CA ARG A 274 2.43 30.68 13.82
C ARG A 274 3.05 31.96 14.37
N VAL A 275 2.42 33.11 14.14
CA VAL A 275 2.89 34.40 14.68
C VAL A 275 2.71 34.44 16.20
N ALA A 276 1.54 34.04 16.70
CA ALA A 276 1.26 34.00 18.14
C ALA A 276 2.18 33.02 18.88
N GLU A 277 2.43 31.82 18.31
CA GLU A 277 3.32 30.80 18.89
C GLU A 277 4.75 31.31 19.09
N LYS A 278 5.29 32.06 18.11
CA LYS A 278 6.64 32.63 18.22
C LYS A 278 6.78 33.62 19.38
N ALA A 279 5.68 34.24 19.81
CA ALA A 279 5.67 35.19 20.91
C ALA A 279 5.42 34.52 22.28
N ILE A 280 4.95 33.27 22.31
CA ILE A 280 4.69 32.53 23.55
C ILE A 280 5.92 31.72 23.94
N ILE A 281 6.30 31.78 25.22
CA ILE A 281 7.41 31.02 25.79
C ILE A 281 6.84 29.90 26.68
N GLY A 282 7.19 28.65 26.37
CA GLY A 282 6.74 27.47 27.11
C GLY A 282 5.38 26.95 26.65
N GLU A 283 4.73 26.15 27.49
CA GLU A 283 3.42 25.58 27.18
C GLU A 283 2.34 26.67 27.23
N PRO A 284 1.59 26.92 26.13
CA PRO A 284 0.72 28.08 26.02
C PRO A 284 -0.56 27.91 26.84
N THR A 285 -0.86 28.91 27.67
CA THR A 285 -2.14 29.05 28.39
C THR A 285 -3.15 29.88 27.59
N ALA A 286 -4.43 29.79 27.94
CA ALA A 286 -5.49 30.59 27.32
C ALA A 286 -5.24 32.11 27.42
N GLU A 287 -4.62 32.58 28.52
CA GLU A 287 -4.27 34.00 28.71
C GLU A 287 -3.10 34.41 27.81
N GLN A 288 -2.08 33.55 27.67
CA GLN A 288 -0.97 33.80 26.75
C GLN A 288 -1.43 33.82 25.30
N TRP A 289 -2.32 32.90 24.91
CA TRP A 289 -2.94 32.95 23.58
C TRP A 289 -3.61 34.30 23.33
N ARG A 290 -4.44 34.79 24.26
CA ARG A 290 -5.10 36.11 24.11
C ARG A 290 -4.11 37.27 24.09
N ALA A 291 -3.04 37.22 24.89
CA ALA A 291 -2.07 38.31 24.99
C ALA A 291 -1.20 38.46 23.73
N HIS A 292 -1.01 37.36 22.98
CA HIS A 292 -0.12 37.30 21.82
C HIS A 292 -0.85 37.06 20.50
N TRP A 293 -2.18 37.03 20.50
CA TRP A 293 -2.99 36.97 19.30
C TRP A 293 -3.00 38.34 18.60
N PRO A 294 -2.62 38.42 17.31
CA PRO A 294 -2.58 39.67 16.55
C PRO A 294 -3.97 40.23 16.20
#